data_AF-A0ABD3SHP7-F1
#
_entry.id   AF-A0ABD3SHP7-F1
#
_cell.length_a   1.000
_cell.length_b   1.000
_cell.length_c   1.000
_cell.angle_alpha   90.00
_cell.angle_beta   90.00
_cell.angle_gamma   90.00
#
_symmetry.space_group_name_H-M   'P 1'
#
loop_
_entity.id
_entity.type
_entity.pdbx_description
1 polymer ?
#
loop_
_entity_poly.entity_id
_entity_poly.type
_entity_poly.pdbx_seq_one_letter_code
_entity_poly.pdbx_strand_id
1 'polypeptide(L)'
;MEGQSAPVLRRDPYEVLSVSRESSDQEIKTAYRKLALKYHPDKNANNPEASELFKEVAYSYSILSDPEKRRQYDNSGFEALDAEGMDMEIDLANLGTVNTMFAALFSKLGVPIKTTVSANVLEEALNGTVTVRPLPIGTSVSGKVEKQCAHFFGVTISEEQAESGIVVRVTSAAQSKFKLLYFEQDANGGYGLALQEDSEKTGKVTSAGMYFLHFQVYRMDSTVNALAMAKDPEAAFFKRLEGLQPCEVAELKPGTHIFAVYGDNFFKPATYTIESLCAKSYEDTTHKLKDIEAQILRKRIELRQFETEYRKALARFQEATNKYSQEKQAVDELLKERDTIHSSFTVSRSVSFHSGSGHFSNGSSSKLPGEDYKSESPGEEGSSDSKDKSAKKKWFGGLMKGSDKRC
;
A
#
# COMPACT_ATOMS: atom_id res chain seq x y z
N MET A 1 -11.43 -13.34 29.01
CA MET A 1 -10.03 -13.71 28.76
C MET A 1 -9.84 -13.81 27.26
N GLU A 2 -9.09 -12.83 26.74
CA GLU A 2 -8.24 -12.83 25.54
C GLU A 2 -8.63 -13.67 24.32
N GLY A 3 -9.13 -12.99 23.29
CA GLY A 3 -8.91 -13.39 21.89
C GLY A 3 -7.76 -12.56 21.33
N GLN A 4 -6.52 -12.95 21.62
CA GLN A 4 -5.34 -12.35 20.99
C GLN A 4 -5.36 -12.69 19.50
N SER A 5 -5.47 -11.67 18.65
CA SER A 5 -5.15 -11.76 17.22
C SER A 5 -3.73 -12.30 17.10
N ALA A 6 -3.55 -13.47 16.49
CA ALA A 6 -2.22 -13.98 16.21
C ALA A 6 -1.41 -12.92 15.42
N PRO A 7 -0.18 -12.59 15.83
CA PRO A 7 0.66 -11.68 15.07
C PRO A 7 0.98 -12.33 13.72
N VAL A 8 0.99 -11.53 12.65
CA VAL A 8 1.53 -11.97 11.36
C VAL A 8 3.00 -12.30 11.59
N LEU A 9 3.32 -13.60 11.74
CA LEU A 9 4.67 -14.10 11.95
C LEU A 9 5.51 -13.83 10.69
N ARG A 10 6.22 -12.69 10.68
CA ARG A 10 7.30 -12.43 9.72
C ARG A 10 8.40 -13.47 9.97
N ARG A 11 8.96 -14.06 8.91
CA ARG A 11 10.02 -15.07 9.03
C ARG A 11 11.30 -14.44 9.52
N ASP A 12 12.06 -15.20 10.31
CA ASP A 12 13.33 -14.74 10.88
C ASP A 12 14.33 -14.39 9.75
N PRO A 13 14.94 -13.18 9.72
CA PRO A 13 15.92 -12.79 8.72
C PRO A 13 17.07 -13.78 8.56
N TYR A 14 17.48 -14.45 9.64
CA TYR A 14 18.51 -15.48 9.61
C TYR A 14 18.03 -16.72 8.85
N GLU A 15 16.78 -17.14 9.03
CA GLU A 15 16.17 -18.25 8.29
C GLU A 15 15.97 -17.91 6.82
N VAL A 16 15.50 -16.70 6.53
CA VAL A 16 15.26 -16.23 5.16
C VAL A 16 16.56 -16.18 4.36
N LEU A 17 17.65 -15.66 4.95
CA LEU A 17 18.97 -15.69 4.33
C LEU A 17 19.65 -17.07 4.43
N SER A 18 19.08 -17.99 5.22
CA SER A 18 19.65 -19.32 5.50
C SER A 18 21.07 -19.23 6.06
N VAL A 19 21.26 -18.35 7.06
CA VAL A 19 22.53 -18.08 7.75
C VAL A 19 22.34 -18.21 9.27
N SER A 20 23.41 -18.55 9.99
CA SER A 20 23.39 -18.63 11.46
C SER A 20 23.32 -17.25 12.11
N ARG A 21 22.85 -17.16 13.35
CA ARG A 21 22.88 -15.92 14.15
C ARG A 21 24.30 -15.40 14.41
N GLU A 22 25.28 -16.30 14.39
CA GLU A 22 26.70 -16.02 14.57
C GLU A 22 27.42 -15.73 13.24
N SER A 23 26.70 -15.68 12.12
CA SER A 23 27.32 -15.46 10.81
C SER A 23 28.01 -14.11 10.73
N SER A 24 29.18 -14.10 10.11
CA SER A 24 29.91 -12.88 9.80
C SER A 24 29.20 -12.06 8.72
N ASP A 25 29.50 -10.76 8.66
CA ASP A 25 28.93 -9.85 7.65
C ASP A 25 29.23 -10.33 6.23
N GLN A 26 30.37 -11.00 6.01
CA GLN A 26 30.74 -11.58 4.73
C GLN A 26 29.87 -12.78 4.34
N GLU A 27 29.51 -13.63 5.31
CA GLU A 27 28.62 -14.78 5.08
C GLU A 27 27.20 -14.31 4.79
N ILE A 28 26.70 -13.34 5.54
CA ILE A 28 25.39 -12.71 5.32
C ILE A 28 25.33 -12.08 3.92
N LYS A 29 26.36 -11.33 3.54
CA LYS A 29 26.48 -10.72 2.20
C LYS A 29 26.57 -11.76 1.09
N THR A 30 27.23 -12.88 1.33
CA THR A 30 27.37 -13.95 0.34
C THR A 30 26.06 -14.71 0.15
N ALA A 31 25.38 -15.04 1.24
CA ALA A 31 24.08 -15.70 1.22
C ALA A 31 23.01 -14.83 0.52
N TYR A 32 22.99 -13.54 0.84
CA TYR A 32 22.14 -12.58 0.16
C TYR A 32 22.39 -12.54 -1.35
N ARG A 33 23.64 -12.42 -1.82
CA ARG A 33 23.95 -12.42 -3.26
C ARG A 33 23.44 -13.68 -3.97
N LYS A 34 23.59 -14.84 -3.33
CA LYS A 34 23.13 -16.13 -3.87
C LYS A 34 21.61 -16.16 -4.03
N LEU A 35 20.87 -15.69 -3.03
CA LEU A 35 19.41 -15.66 -3.03
C LEU A 35 18.86 -14.56 -3.96
N ALA A 36 19.48 -13.38 -3.98
CA ALA A 36 19.12 -12.28 -4.88
C ALA A 36 19.29 -12.67 -6.37
N LEU A 37 20.33 -13.44 -6.71
CA LEU A 37 20.51 -13.98 -8.07
C LEU A 37 19.50 -15.08 -8.40
N LYS A 38 19.09 -15.89 -7.42
CA LYS A 38 18.11 -16.96 -7.57
C LYS A 38 16.70 -16.41 -7.82
N TYR A 39 16.30 -15.41 -7.04
CA TYR A 39 14.97 -14.78 -7.10
C TYR A 39 14.95 -13.50 -7.95
N HIS A 40 15.98 -13.26 -8.76
CA HIS A 40 16.10 -12.05 -9.57
C HIS A 40 14.89 -11.89 -10.52
N PRO A 41 14.25 -10.71 -10.59
CA PRO A 41 13.05 -10.50 -11.41
C PRO A 41 13.29 -10.69 -12.91
N ASP A 42 14.49 -10.40 -13.44
CA ASP A 42 14.78 -10.66 -14.86
C ASP A 42 14.81 -12.17 -15.19
N LYS A 43 15.11 -13.04 -14.22
CA LYS A 43 15.07 -14.50 -14.41
C LYS A 43 13.71 -15.09 -14.05
N ASN A 44 12.85 -14.33 -13.38
CA ASN A 44 11.59 -14.79 -12.78
C ASN A 44 10.40 -13.87 -13.12
N ALA A 45 10.39 -13.26 -14.32
CA ALA A 45 9.43 -12.20 -14.68
C ALA A 45 7.95 -12.62 -14.62
N ASN A 46 7.67 -13.94 -14.73
CA ASN A 46 6.31 -14.49 -14.70
C ASN A 46 5.97 -15.22 -13.39
N ASN A 47 6.85 -15.16 -12.37
CA ASN A 47 6.64 -15.83 -11.10
C ASN A 47 6.39 -14.81 -9.97
N PRO A 48 5.12 -14.60 -9.56
CA PRO A 48 4.79 -13.67 -8.47
C PRO A 48 5.39 -14.12 -7.13
N GLU A 49 5.58 -15.42 -6.90
CA GLU A 49 6.16 -15.94 -5.67
C GLU A 49 7.66 -15.60 -5.55
N ALA A 50 8.39 -15.58 -6.67
CA ALA A 50 9.78 -15.15 -6.69
C ALA A 50 9.94 -13.67 -6.35
N SER A 51 8.95 -12.82 -6.71
CA SER A 51 8.92 -11.41 -6.33
C SER A 51 8.77 -11.25 -4.80
N GLU A 52 7.85 -11.99 -4.19
CA GLU A 52 7.66 -11.93 -2.73
C GLU A 52 8.87 -12.49 -1.97
N LEU A 53 9.45 -13.60 -2.41
CA LEU A 53 10.69 -14.14 -1.83
C LEU A 53 11.88 -13.18 -2.01
N PHE A 54 11.96 -12.48 -3.15
CA PHE A 54 12.99 -11.46 -3.35
C PHE A 54 12.84 -10.31 -2.36
N LYS A 55 11.60 -9.84 -2.13
CA LYS A 55 11.30 -8.81 -1.11
C LYS A 55 11.65 -9.26 0.30
N GLU A 56 11.42 -10.53 0.61
CA GLU A 56 11.71 -11.10 1.94
C GLU A 56 13.23 -11.23 2.18
N VAL A 57 13.96 -11.75 1.19
CA VAL A 57 15.44 -11.87 1.22
C VAL A 57 16.12 -10.51 1.34
N ALA A 58 15.58 -9.54 0.60
CA ALA A 58 16.01 -8.16 0.61
C ALA A 58 15.87 -7.47 1.97
N TYR A 59 14.67 -7.56 2.54
CA TYR A 59 14.36 -7.01 3.85
C TYR A 59 15.19 -7.68 4.95
N SER A 60 15.40 -8.99 4.85
CA SER A 60 16.23 -9.73 5.80
C SER A 60 17.69 -9.26 5.76
N TYR A 61 18.21 -8.96 4.57
CA TYR A 61 19.55 -8.40 4.42
C TYR A 61 19.66 -6.95 4.91
N SER A 62 18.63 -6.10 4.73
CA SER A 62 18.70 -4.72 5.25
C SER A 62 18.75 -4.65 6.77
N ILE A 63 18.16 -5.63 7.47
CA ILE A 63 18.28 -5.77 8.93
C ILE A 63 19.66 -6.31 9.30
N LEU A 64 20.11 -7.40 8.67
CA LEU A 64 21.31 -8.12 9.09
C LEU A 64 22.62 -7.50 8.61
N SER A 65 22.60 -6.63 7.60
CA SER A 65 23.80 -5.97 7.06
C SER A 65 24.20 -4.70 7.80
N ASP A 66 23.30 -4.12 8.58
CA ASP A 66 23.56 -2.97 9.45
C ASP A 66 23.80 -3.47 10.88
N PRO A 67 25.00 -3.27 11.46
CA PRO A 67 25.31 -3.72 12.81
C PRO A 67 24.34 -3.19 13.88
N GLU A 68 23.83 -1.97 13.72
CA GLU A 68 22.90 -1.36 14.66
C GLU A 68 21.52 -2.03 14.57
N LYS A 69 20.98 -2.19 13.35
CA LYS A 69 19.68 -2.84 13.12
C LYS A 69 19.72 -4.33 13.48
N ARG A 70 20.83 -5.02 13.19
CA ARG A 70 21.05 -6.41 13.58
C ARG A 70 21.02 -6.55 15.10
N ARG A 71 21.70 -5.66 15.83
CA ARG A 71 21.71 -5.64 17.29
C ARG A 71 20.31 -5.38 17.87
N GLN A 72 19.57 -4.43 17.30
CA GLN A 72 18.19 -4.14 17.72
C GLN A 72 17.27 -5.35 17.50
N TYR A 73 17.37 -5.99 16.34
CA TYR A 73 16.63 -7.21 16.02
C TYR A 73 16.99 -8.38 16.95
N ASP A 74 18.27 -8.58 17.24
CA ASP A 74 18.74 -9.65 18.12
C ASP A 74 18.26 -9.46 19.58
N ASN A 75 18.11 -8.21 20.02
CA ASN A 75 17.69 -7.88 21.38
C ASN A 75 16.17 -7.90 21.60
N SER A 76 15.38 -7.57 20.58
CA SER A 76 13.95 -7.27 20.77
C SER A 76 13.05 -7.74 19.62
N GLY A 77 13.61 -8.53 18.69
CA GLY A 77 12.87 -9.06 17.54
C GLY A 77 12.32 -7.96 16.63
N PHE A 78 11.27 -8.27 15.88
CA PHE A 78 10.63 -7.32 14.97
C PHE A 78 9.92 -6.15 15.67
N GLU A 79 9.62 -6.25 16.98
CA GLU A 79 8.89 -5.21 17.71
C GLU A 79 9.73 -3.93 17.90
N ALA A 80 11.07 -4.05 18.03
CA ALA A 80 11.96 -2.89 18.08
C ALA A 80 12.16 -2.24 16.71
N LEU A 81 12.04 -3.01 15.63
CA LEU A 81 12.15 -2.51 14.25
C LEU A 81 10.84 -1.92 13.73
N ASP A 82 9.69 -2.18 14.35
CA ASP A 82 8.40 -1.59 13.96
C ASP A 82 8.13 -0.24 14.68
N ALA A 83 8.94 0.14 15.68
CA ALA A 83 8.87 1.43 16.37
C ALA A 83 9.51 2.58 15.56
N GLU A 84 10.49 2.25 14.72
CA GLU A 84 10.99 3.10 13.63
C GLU A 84 10.35 2.52 12.36
N GLY A 85 9.41 3.24 11.74
CA GLY A 85 8.52 2.69 10.72
C GLY A 85 9.21 1.90 9.60
N MET A 86 8.38 1.18 8.82
CA MET A 86 8.73 0.42 7.60
C MET A 86 9.39 1.24 6.47
N ASP A 87 10.07 2.34 6.79
CA ASP A 87 10.92 3.09 5.91
C ASP A 87 12.24 2.34 5.77
N MET A 88 12.35 1.52 4.71
CA MET A 88 13.66 1.13 4.19
C MET A 88 14.37 2.39 3.68
N GLU A 89 14.94 3.14 4.62
CA GLU A 89 15.81 4.27 4.35
C GLU A 89 17.19 3.72 4.00
N ILE A 90 17.57 3.89 2.73
CA ILE A 90 18.88 3.47 2.23
C ILE A 90 19.75 4.71 2.15
N ASP A 91 20.75 4.81 3.03
CA ASP A 91 21.83 5.78 2.89
C ASP A 91 22.84 5.27 1.85
N LEU A 92 22.96 6.03 0.77
CA LEU A 92 23.76 5.65 -0.38
C LEU A 92 25.22 6.11 -0.31
N ALA A 93 25.60 6.99 0.61
CA ALA A 93 26.99 7.42 0.72
C ALA A 93 27.93 6.23 1.02
N ASN A 94 27.39 5.18 1.66
CA ASN A 94 28.13 3.99 2.09
C ASN A 94 27.86 2.74 1.22
N LEU A 95 27.26 2.91 0.04
CA LEU A 95 26.75 1.78 -0.73
C LEU A 95 27.77 1.17 -1.70
N GLY A 96 28.09 -0.13 -1.51
CA GLY A 96 28.82 -0.92 -2.50
C GLY A 96 27.97 -1.37 -3.70
N THR A 97 28.62 -1.87 -4.76
CA THR A 97 28.02 -2.26 -6.07
C THR A 97 26.77 -3.16 -5.99
N VAL A 98 26.69 -4.02 -4.98
CA VAL A 98 25.61 -5.01 -4.80
C VAL A 98 24.29 -4.34 -4.36
N ASN A 99 24.38 -3.34 -3.49
CA ASN A 99 23.23 -2.59 -2.99
C ASN A 99 22.72 -1.58 -4.05
N THR A 100 23.56 -1.17 -5.01
CA THR A 100 23.09 -0.40 -6.17
C THR A 100 22.19 -1.28 -7.04
N MET A 101 22.60 -2.52 -7.35
CA MET A 101 21.75 -3.46 -8.12
C MET A 101 20.42 -3.74 -7.42
N PHE A 102 20.44 -3.79 -6.09
CA PHE A 102 19.24 -3.92 -5.27
C PHE A 102 18.23 -2.78 -5.47
N ALA A 103 18.68 -1.53 -5.40
CA ALA A 103 17.81 -0.37 -5.57
C ALA A 103 17.15 -0.33 -6.97
N ALA A 104 17.86 -0.78 -8.01
CA ALA A 104 17.31 -0.94 -9.36
C ALA A 104 16.12 -1.90 -9.39
N LEU A 105 16.27 -3.05 -8.73
CA LEU A 105 15.30 -4.14 -8.78
C LEU A 105 14.04 -3.80 -7.98
N PHE A 106 14.20 -3.18 -6.82
CA PHE A 106 13.10 -2.68 -6.01
C PHE A 106 12.32 -1.57 -6.71
N SER A 107 13.03 -0.63 -7.34
CA SER A 107 12.37 0.39 -8.17
C SER A 107 11.63 -0.20 -9.37
N LYS A 108 12.05 -1.36 -9.90
CA LYS A 108 11.38 -2.08 -10.99
C LYS A 108 10.18 -2.90 -10.51
N LEU A 109 10.22 -3.37 -9.25
CA LEU A 109 9.12 -4.09 -8.58
C LEU A 109 8.07 -3.18 -7.94
N GLY A 110 8.22 -1.85 -8.06
CA GLY A 110 7.25 -0.88 -7.55
C GLY A 110 7.24 -0.72 -6.04
N VAL A 111 8.28 -1.20 -5.35
CA VAL A 111 8.44 -0.98 -3.91
C VAL A 111 9.11 0.39 -3.72
N PRO A 112 8.48 1.35 -3.01
CA PRO A 112 9.10 2.63 -2.73
C PRO A 112 10.31 2.40 -1.80
N ILE A 113 11.49 2.78 -2.27
CA ILE A 113 12.68 2.91 -1.42
C ILE A 113 12.79 4.38 -1.07
N LYS A 114 12.78 4.68 0.24
CA LYS A 114 13.03 6.02 0.73
C LYS A 114 14.54 6.28 0.62
N THR A 115 14.90 7.25 -0.18
CA THR A 115 16.29 7.68 -0.39
C THR A 115 16.59 8.92 0.45
N THR A 116 17.82 8.99 0.96
CA THR A 116 18.32 10.17 1.65
C THR A 116 19.12 11.07 0.71
N VAL A 117 19.20 12.36 1.07
CA VAL A 117 20.17 13.27 0.47
C VAL A 117 21.56 12.85 0.94
N SER A 118 22.54 12.79 0.03
CA SER A 118 23.89 12.34 0.36
C SER A 118 24.56 13.27 1.37
N ALA A 119 25.31 12.68 2.33
CA ALA A 119 26.05 13.43 3.34
C ALA A 119 26.95 14.50 2.73
N ASN A 120 27.65 14.18 1.63
CA ASN A 120 28.52 15.12 0.93
C ASN A 120 27.77 16.40 0.50
N VAL A 121 26.56 16.27 -0.06
CA VAL A 121 25.77 17.44 -0.48
C VAL A 121 25.35 18.28 0.74
N LEU A 122 25.00 17.63 1.84
CA LEU A 122 24.63 18.31 3.08
C LEU A 122 25.83 19.00 3.73
N GLU A 123 26.99 18.37 3.75
CA GLU A 123 28.25 18.94 4.26
C GLU A 123 28.71 20.12 3.39
N GLU A 124 28.67 19.99 2.06
CA GLU A 124 29.01 21.08 1.15
C GLU A 124 28.11 22.30 1.37
N ALA A 125 26.81 22.07 1.56
CA ALA A 125 25.82 23.10 1.84
C ALA A 125 26.05 23.75 3.22
N LEU A 126 26.28 22.94 4.26
CA LEU A 126 26.55 23.40 5.62
C LEU A 126 27.86 24.19 5.71
N ASN A 127 28.86 23.87 4.88
CA ASN A 127 30.11 24.61 4.80
C ASN A 127 30.02 25.84 3.87
N GLY A 128 28.88 26.08 3.21
CA GLY A 128 28.68 27.19 2.28
C GLY A 128 29.52 27.09 1.00
N THR A 129 29.99 25.89 0.65
CA THR A 129 30.89 25.66 -0.50
C THR A 129 30.13 25.41 -1.82
N VAL A 130 28.81 25.38 -1.76
CA VAL A 130 27.93 25.12 -2.91
C VAL A 130 27.82 26.34 -3.84
N THR A 131 27.70 26.08 -5.14
CA THR A 131 27.42 27.14 -6.12
C THR A 131 25.93 27.41 -6.21
N VAL A 132 25.51 28.58 -5.74
CA VAL A 132 24.11 29.04 -5.79
C VAL A 132 23.85 29.86 -7.06
N ARG A 133 22.91 29.43 -7.88
CA ARG A 133 22.48 30.14 -9.10
C ARG A 133 21.27 31.01 -8.81
N PRO A 134 21.14 32.23 -9.36
CA PRO A 134 19.93 33.02 -9.18
C PRO A 134 18.72 32.35 -9.87
N LEU A 135 17.57 32.37 -9.19
CA LEU A 135 16.27 31.98 -9.75
C LEU A 135 15.25 33.10 -9.44
N PRO A 136 15.22 34.18 -10.24
CA PRO A 136 14.30 35.29 -10.05
C PRO A 136 12.84 34.83 -10.11
N ILE A 137 11.97 35.46 -9.31
CA ILE A 137 10.53 35.20 -9.32
C ILE A 137 9.95 35.40 -10.73
N GLY A 138 9.13 34.45 -11.17
CA GLY A 138 8.50 34.43 -12.50
C GLY A 138 9.37 33.80 -13.59
N THR A 139 10.54 33.25 -13.25
CA THR A 139 11.45 32.62 -14.23
C THR A 139 11.52 31.11 -14.06
N SER A 140 11.99 30.44 -15.13
CA SER A 140 12.25 29.01 -15.14
C SER A 140 13.68 28.72 -15.59
N VAL A 141 14.28 27.68 -15.00
CA VAL A 141 15.62 27.19 -15.36
C VAL A 141 15.56 25.69 -15.56
N SER A 142 15.93 25.24 -16.76
CA SER A 142 16.12 23.81 -17.04
C SER A 142 17.55 23.39 -16.80
N GLY A 143 17.73 22.16 -16.33
CA GLY A 143 19.04 21.61 -16.04
C GLY A 143 19.06 20.09 -16.02
N LYS A 144 20.26 19.57 -15.86
CA LYS A 144 20.54 18.15 -15.68
C LYS A 144 21.49 18.02 -14.50
N VAL A 145 21.02 17.41 -13.42
CA VAL A 145 21.82 17.16 -12.22
C VAL A 145 22.28 15.70 -12.23
N GLU A 146 23.56 15.48 -11.94
CA GLU A 146 24.12 14.13 -11.82
C GLU A 146 23.57 13.43 -10.58
N LYS A 147 23.69 12.10 -10.57
CA LYS A 147 23.23 11.27 -9.44
C LYS A 147 23.90 11.70 -8.14
N GLN A 148 23.12 11.79 -7.06
CA GLN A 148 23.59 12.19 -5.73
C GLN A 148 24.28 13.56 -5.66
N CYS A 149 24.07 14.40 -6.67
CA CYS A 149 24.48 15.80 -6.69
C CYS A 149 23.25 16.70 -6.56
N ALA A 150 23.48 17.96 -6.21
CA ALA A 150 22.43 18.98 -6.17
C ALA A 150 22.84 20.23 -6.96
N HIS A 151 21.86 20.85 -7.62
CA HIS A 151 22.02 22.20 -8.17
C HIS A 151 21.26 23.18 -7.27
N PHE A 152 21.97 24.15 -6.72
CA PHE A 152 21.43 25.14 -5.78
C PHE A 152 20.95 26.40 -6.48
N PHE A 153 19.86 26.96 -5.97
CA PHE A 153 19.15 28.10 -6.51
C PHE A 153 18.79 29.09 -5.40
N GLY A 154 19.15 30.36 -5.59
CA GLY A 154 18.78 31.46 -4.72
C GLY A 154 17.56 32.19 -5.26
N VAL A 155 16.47 32.19 -4.51
CA VAL A 155 15.23 32.92 -4.83
C VAL A 155 15.15 34.14 -3.91
N THR A 156 15.39 35.32 -4.46
CA THR A 156 15.24 36.58 -3.72
C THR A 156 13.79 37.06 -3.81
N ILE A 157 13.16 37.27 -2.65
CA ILE A 157 11.77 37.72 -2.55
C ILE A 157 11.69 39.11 -1.93
N SER A 158 10.87 39.98 -2.52
CA SER A 158 10.54 41.30 -1.99
C SER A 158 9.53 41.21 -0.85
N GLU A 159 9.28 42.32 -0.16
CA GLU A 159 8.24 42.42 0.87
C GLU A 159 6.84 42.12 0.31
N GLU A 160 6.48 42.70 -0.83
CA GLU A 160 5.20 42.44 -1.50
C GLU A 160 5.04 40.96 -1.92
N GLN A 161 6.13 40.33 -2.38
CA GLN A 161 6.14 38.91 -2.75
C GLN A 161 6.07 38.01 -1.53
N ALA A 162 6.77 38.40 -0.45
CA ALA A 162 6.70 37.73 0.83
C ALA A 162 5.29 37.80 1.39
N GLU A 163 4.55 38.91 1.28
CA GLU A 163 3.14 39.01 1.70
C GLU A 163 2.17 38.22 0.80
N SER A 164 2.44 38.19 -0.51
CA SER A 164 1.59 37.47 -1.46
C SER A 164 1.78 35.95 -1.36
N GLY A 165 2.99 35.51 -1.02
CA GLY A 165 3.41 34.13 -1.01
C GLY A 165 4.08 33.71 -2.32
N ILE A 166 4.87 32.65 -2.26
CA ILE A 166 5.57 32.10 -3.41
C ILE A 166 5.41 30.58 -3.52
N VAL A 167 5.58 30.08 -4.73
CA VAL A 167 5.63 28.64 -5.01
C VAL A 167 6.91 28.34 -5.75
N VAL A 168 7.69 27.37 -5.26
CA VAL A 168 8.83 26.82 -6.00
C VAL A 168 8.45 25.43 -6.45
N ARG A 169 8.47 25.20 -7.77
CA ARG A 169 8.12 23.90 -8.35
C ARG A 169 9.21 23.39 -9.26
N VAL A 170 9.34 22.08 -9.31
CA VAL A 170 10.24 21.39 -10.21
C VAL A 170 9.44 20.37 -11.00
N THR A 171 9.68 20.29 -12.30
CA THR A 171 9.07 19.28 -13.18
C THR A 171 10.11 18.59 -14.03
N SER A 172 9.84 17.35 -14.44
CA SER A 172 10.66 16.60 -15.39
C SER A 172 9.80 15.91 -16.44
N ALA A 173 9.93 16.35 -17.69
CA ALA A 173 9.28 15.69 -18.83
C ALA A 173 9.84 14.28 -19.08
N ALA A 174 11.09 14.02 -18.69
CA ALA A 174 11.70 12.69 -18.76
C ALA A 174 11.30 11.77 -17.59
N GLN A 175 10.38 12.21 -16.72
CA GLN A 175 9.96 11.49 -15.53
C GLN A 175 11.14 11.10 -14.63
N SER A 176 12.12 11.99 -14.50
CA SER A 176 13.27 11.78 -13.64
C SER A 176 12.85 11.72 -12.17
N LYS A 177 13.52 10.88 -11.38
CA LYS A 177 13.44 10.94 -9.91
C LYS A 177 14.39 12.01 -9.39
N PHE A 178 13.87 12.92 -8.59
CA PHE A 178 14.63 14.00 -7.95
C PHE A 178 13.98 14.37 -6.61
N LYS A 179 14.69 15.14 -5.80
CA LYS A 179 14.11 15.83 -4.63
C LYS A 179 14.21 17.34 -4.80
N LEU A 180 13.18 18.05 -4.38
CA LEU A 180 13.24 19.49 -4.17
C LEU A 180 13.59 19.74 -2.70
N LEU A 181 14.67 20.47 -2.47
CA LEU A 181 15.18 20.77 -1.13
C LEU A 181 15.06 22.26 -0.86
N TYR A 182 14.79 22.63 0.38
CA TYR A 182 14.85 23.99 0.89
C TYR A 182 15.78 24.04 2.10
N PHE A 183 16.65 25.04 2.11
CA PHE A 183 17.65 25.23 3.14
C PHE A 183 17.46 26.58 3.82
N GLU A 184 17.66 26.58 5.14
CA GLU A 184 17.77 27.79 5.94
C GLU A 184 19.25 28.15 6.14
N GLN A 185 19.53 29.45 6.22
CA GLN A 185 20.88 29.92 6.48
C GLN A 185 21.23 29.69 7.94
N ASP A 186 22.33 28.99 8.19
CA ASP A 186 22.89 28.79 9.51
C ASP A 186 23.71 30.02 9.96
N ALA A 187 23.86 30.18 11.27
CA ALA A 187 24.63 31.27 11.88
C ALA A 187 26.09 31.33 11.40
N ASN A 188 26.64 30.18 10.99
CA ASN A 188 28.01 30.05 10.47
C ASN A 188 28.15 30.46 8.99
N GLY A 189 27.06 30.91 8.35
CA GLY A 189 27.03 31.30 6.94
C GLY A 189 26.75 30.15 5.96
N GLY A 190 26.65 28.92 6.47
CA GLY A 190 26.24 27.72 5.74
C GLY A 190 24.73 27.58 5.55
N TYR A 191 24.31 26.45 5.03
CA TYR A 191 22.91 26.13 4.75
C TYR A 191 22.51 24.79 5.38
N GLY A 192 21.55 24.83 6.31
CA GLY A 192 20.95 23.65 6.92
C GLY A 192 19.70 23.21 6.18
N LEU A 193 19.53 21.92 5.91
CA LEU A 193 18.34 21.39 5.25
C LEU A 193 17.11 21.57 6.16
N ALA A 194 16.11 22.30 5.69
CA ALA A 194 14.88 22.59 6.43
C ALA A 194 13.68 21.82 5.89
N LEU A 195 13.54 21.70 4.57
CA LEU A 195 12.48 20.90 3.95
C LEU A 195 13.01 20.06 2.80
N GLN A 196 12.37 18.91 2.59
CA GLN A 196 12.54 18.10 1.39
C GLN A 196 11.18 17.64 0.87
N GLU A 197 11.08 17.53 -0.46
CA GLU A 197 9.93 17.02 -1.19
C GLU A 197 10.40 16.06 -2.28
N ASP A 198 9.86 14.84 -2.29
CA ASP A 198 10.18 13.84 -3.30
C ASP A 198 9.41 14.11 -4.59
N SER A 199 10.03 13.84 -5.74
CA SER A 199 9.32 13.92 -7.02
C SER A 199 8.29 12.81 -7.14
N GLU A 200 7.04 13.19 -7.41
CA GLU A 200 5.95 12.26 -7.67
C GLU A 200 5.55 12.27 -9.15
N LYS A 201 4.94 11.17 -9.63
CA LYS A 201 4.43 11.11 -11.00
C LYS A 201 3.11 11.86 -11.10
N THR A 202 3.09 12.92 -11.91
CA THR A 202 1.90 13.75 -12.13
C THR A 202 1.60 13.79 -13.63
N GLY A 203 0.64 12.97 -14.05
CA GLY A 203 0.29 12.82 -15.46
C GLY A 203 1.46 12.26 -16.29
N LYS A 204 1.98 13.07 -17.23
CA LYS A 204 3.09 12.70 -18.12
C LYS A 204 4.47 13.16 -17.63
N VAL A 205 4.53 13.86 -16.50
CA VAL A 205 5.79 14.36 -15.91
C VAL A 205 5.98 13.78 -14.52
N THR A 206 7.17 13.95 -13.95
CA THR A 206 7.34 13.94 -12.49
C THR A 206 7.44 15.37 -11.98
N SER A 207 6.94 15.63 -10.77
CA SER A 207 6.97 16.96 -10.16
C SER A 207 7.11 16.91 -8.65
N ALA A 208 7.73 17.95 -8.10
CA ALA A 208 7.72 18.27 -6.66
C ALA A 208 7.47 19.78 -6.53
N GLY A 209 6.83 20.20 -5.44
CA GLY A 209 6.50 21.61 -5.21
C GLY A 209 6.49 21.97 -3.75
N MET A 210 6.98 23.17 -3.43
CA MET A 210 6.89 23.78 -2.11
C MET A 210 6.04 25.05 -2.21
N TYR A 211 5.11 25.19 -1.29
CA TYR A 211 4.04 26.18 -1.32
C TYR A 211 4.09 27.03 -0.05
N PHE A 212 4.48 28.30 -0.20
CA PHE A 212 4.59 29.26 0.91
C PHE A 212 3.50 30.33 0.72
N LEU A 213 2.29 30.03 1.18
CA LEU A 213 1.06 30.73 0.77
C LEU A 213 0.33 31.45 1.92
N HIS A 214 0.93 31.59 3.12
CA HIS A 214 0.30 32.18 4.33
C HIS A 214 -0.93 31.44 4.86
N PHE A 215 -1.13 30.22 4.42
CA PHE A 215 -2.05 29.30 5.04
C PHE A 215 -1.42 27.91 5.07
N GLN A 216 -1.88 27.09 6.00
CA GLN A 216 -1.38 25.75 6.16
C GLN A 216 -1.69 24.90 4.92
N VAL A 217 -0.66 24.49 4.21
CA VAL A 217 -0.71 23.46 3.18
C VAL A 217 -0.41 22.11 3.83
N TYR A 218 -1.02 21.05 3.33
CA TYR A 218 -0.83 19.71 3.87
C TYR A 218 -0.23 18.77 2.81
N ARG A 219 0.59 17.84 3.29
CA ARG A 219 1.18 16.76 2.51
C ARG A 219 0.59 15.44 2.94
N MET A 220 0.41 14.54 1.98
CA MET A 220 -0.06 13.19 2.27
C MET A 220 1.14 12.27 2.43
N ASP A 221 1.36 11.79 3.65
CA ASP A 221 2.26 10.67 3.87
C ASP A 221 1.58 9.37 3.39
N SER A 222 2.03 8.88 2.24
CA SER A 222 1.48 7.68 1.61
C SER A 222 1.84 6.39 2.36
N THR A 223 2.89 6.40 3.20
CA THR A 223 3.33 5.22 3.97
C THR A 223 2.32 4.83 5.05
N VAL A 224 1.78 5.84 5.74
CA VAL A 224 0.74 5.68 6.79
C VAL A 224 -0.51 4.99 6.24
N ASN A 225 -0.85 5.27 4.98
CA ASN A 225 -2.01 4.67 4.33
C ASN A 225 -1.75 3.22 3.88
N ALA A 226 -0.58 2.90 3.33
CA ALA A 226 -0.28 1.55 2.81
C ALA A 226 -0.42 0.44 3.87
N LEU A 227 0.01 0.72 5.11
CA LEU A 227 -0.04 -0.24 6.21
C LEU A 227 -1.48 -0.51 6.68
N ALA A 228 -2.32 0.53 6.68
CA ALA A 228 -3.74 0.42 6.99
C ALA A 228 -4.50 -0.40 5.93
N MET A 229 -4.16 -0.20 4.65
CA MET A 229 -4.82 -0.87 3.52
C MET A 229 -4.54 -2.38 3.45
N ALA A 230 -3.40 -2.84 3.97
CA ALA A 230 -2.99 -4.25 3.91
C ALA A 230 -3.69 -5.15 4.94
N LYS A 231 -4.18 -4.60 6.06
CA LYS A 231 -4.75 -5.38 7.18
C LYS A 231 -6.27 -5.46 7.17
N ASP A 232 -6.95 -4.42 6.68
CA ASP A 232 -8.42 -4.34 6.65
C ASP A 232 -8.89 -3.33 5.58
N PRO A 233 -9.54 -3.79 4.49
CA PRO A 233 -10.06 -2.91 3.43
C PRO A 233 -11.13 -1.90 3.90
N GLU A 234 -11.83 -2.16 5.00
CA GLU A 234 -12.79 -1.20 5.56
C GLU A 234 -12.06 -0.13 6.38
N ALA A 235 -11.07 -0.52 7.19
CA ALA A 235 -10.20 0.42 7.90
C ALA A 235 -9.41 1.32 6.93
N ALA A 236 -9.02 0.81 5.76
CA ALA A 236 -8.37 1.56 4.68
C ALA A 236 -9.10 2.87 4.33
N PHE A 237 -10.44 2.81 4.26
CA PHE A 237 -11.25 3.96 3.91
C PHE A 237 -11.22 5.03 5.00
N PHE A 238 -11.42 4.64 6.25
CA PHE A 238 -11.44 5.57 7.39
C PHE A 238 -10.08 6.19 7.67
N LYS A 239 -9.00 5.43 7.42
CA LYS A 239 -7.63 5.88 7.64
C LYS A 239 -7.04 6.70 6.50
N ARG A 240 -7.74 6.83 5.37
CA ARG A 240 -7.22 7.46 4.14
C ARG A 240 -6.65 8.87 4.32
N LEU A 241 -7.16 9.64 5.29
CA LEU A 241 -6.71 11.00 5.60
C LEU A 241 -5.85 11.07 6.87
N GLU A 242 -5.47 9.95 7.48
CA GLU A 242 -4.63 9.94 8.69
C GLU A 242 -3.21 10.42 8.39
N GLY A 243 -2.65 10.06 7.23
CA GLY A 243 -1.34 10.53 6.77
C GLY A 243 -1.28 12.00 6.35
N LEU A 244 -2.37 12.77 6.46
CA LEU A 244 -2.37 14.20 6.13
C LEU A 244 -1.59 14.99 7.20
N GLN A 245 -0.39 15.44 6.86
CA GLN A 245 0.53 16.17 7.73
C GLN A 245 0.68 17.63 7.28
N PRO A 246 0.70 18.60 8.21
CA PRO A 246 0.96 20.00 7.85
C PRO A 246 2.40 20.16 7.36
N CYS A 247 2.61 20.98 6.32
CA CYS A 247 3.95 21.47 5.97
C CYS A 247 4.50 22.35 7.09
N GLU A 248 5.76 22.13 7.49
CA GLU A 248 6.38 22.83 8.63
C GLU A 248 6.60 24.32 8.37
N VAL A 249 6.89 24.69 7.12
CA VAL A 249 7.07 26.09 6.71
C VAL A 249 5.94 26.49 5.76
N ALA A 250 5.14 27.48 6.16
CA ALA A 250 4.01 27.98 5.39
C ALA A 250 4.24 29.39 4.80
N GLU A 251 5.29 30.08 5.23
CA GLU A 251 5.63 31.46 4.83
C GLU A 251 7.14 31.67 4.77
N LEU A 252 7.58 32.64 3.97
CA LEU A 252 8.97 33.02 3.82
C LEU A 252 9.10 34.54 4.02
N LYS A 253 10.17 34.96 4.70
CA LYS A 253 10.44 36.38 4.99
C LYS A 253 11.10 37.06 3.79
N PRO A 254 10.99 38.40 3.65
CA PRO A 254 11.75 39.13 2.63
C PRO A 254 13.25 38.80 2.72
N GLY A 255 13.87 38.45 1.59
CA GLY A 255 15.25 37.98 1.60
C GLY A 255 15.56 36.96 0.51
N THR A 256 16.73 36.34 0.59
CA THR A 256 17.15 35.29 -0.35
C THR A 256 17.01 33.93 0.30
N HIS A 257 16.25 33.06 -0.37
CA HIS A 257 15.96 31.70 0.07
C HIS A 257 16.67 30.68 -0.82
N ILE A 258 17.22 29.62 -0.21
CA ILE A 258 18.03 28.64 -0.92
C ILE A 258 17.22 27.37 -1.15
N PHE A 259 17.09 27.02 -2.42
CA PHE A 259 16.48 25.78 -2.89
C PHE A 259 17.51 24.93 -3.60
N ALA A 260 17.29 23.63 -3.70
CA ALA A 260 18.10 22.78 -4.55
C ALA A 260 17.29 21.70 -5.25
N VAL A 261 17.73 21.31 -6.44
CA VAL A 261 17.24 20.12 -7.12
C VAL A 261 18.29 19.02 -6.97
N TYR A 262 17.94 17.97 -6.23
CA TYR A 262 18.82 16.83 -5.97
C TYR A 262 18.53 15.66 -6.90
N GLY A 263 19.58 15.11 -7.51
CA GLY A 263 19.52 13.95 -8.40
C GLY A 263 19.29 12.64 -7.63
N ASP A 264 18.04 12.36 -7.31
CA ASP A 264 17.62 11.20 -6.48
C ASP A 264 17.63 9.84 -7.22
N ASN A 265 18.03 9.85 -8.48
CA ASN A 265 18.06 8.65 -9.30
C ASN A 265 19.42 7.92 -9.17
N PHE A 266 19.35 6.64 -8.82
CA PHE A 266 20.48 5.74 -8.61
C PHE A 266 21.35 5.47 -9.85
N PHE A 267 20.78 5.58 -11.05
CA PHE A 267 21.42 5.11 -12.29
C PHE A 267 21.56 6.17 -13.36
N LYS A 268 20.63 7.13 -13.39
CA LYS A 268 20.57 8.13 -14.44
C LYS A 268 20.58 9.52 -13.81
N PRO A 269 21.25 10.49 -14.43
CA PRO A 269 21.09 11.88 -14.06
C PRO A 269 19.62 12.32 -14.18
N ALA A 270 19.22 13.27 -13.37
CA ALA A 270 17.87 13.82 -13.39
C ALA A 270 17.84 15.09 -14.26
N THR A 271 17.00 15.08 -15.29
CA THR A 271 16.68 16.30 -16.05
C THR A 271 15.49 16.97 -15.40
N TYR A 272 15.52 18.29 -15.27
CA TYR A 272 14.49 19.03 -14.56
C TYR A 272 14.30 20.44 -15.14
N THR A 273 13.16 21.05 -14.81
CA THR A 273 12.89 22.48 -14.93
C THR A 273 12.39 22.97 -13.59
N ILE A 274 13.13 23.89 -12.96
CA ILE A 274 12.73 24.56 -11.72
C ILE A 274 12.14 25.93 -12.06
N GLU A 275 11.09 26.31 -11.35
CA GLU A 275 10.41 27.60 -11.50
C GLU A 275 10.09 28.17 -10.13
N SER A 276 10.21 29.50 -9.99
CA SER A 276 9.72 30.24 -8.83
C SER A 276 8.58 31.15 -9.27
N LEU A 277 7.46 31.09 -8.58
CA LEU A 277 6.21 31.75 -8.94
C LEU A 277 5.74 32.63 -7.81
N CYS A 278 5.24 33.83 -8.14
CA CYS A 278 4.52 34.68 -7.18
C CYS A 278 3.06 34.23 -7.12
N ALA A 279 2.54 33.97 -5.92
CA ALA A 279 1.16 33.54 -5.74
C ALA A 279 0.14 34.61 -6.15
N LYS A 280 0.54 35.90 -6.17
CA LYS A 280 -0.26 37.03 -6.69
C LYS A 280 -0.72 36.80 -8.14
N SER A 281 0.10 36.13 -8.96
CA SER A 281 -0.27 35.81 -10.35
C SER A 281 -1.29 34.67 -10.45
N TYR A 282 -1.64 34.04 -9.33
CA TYR A 282 -2.47 32.83 -9.26
C TYR A 282 -3.54 32.93 -8.15
N GLU A 283 -3.97 34.12 -7.75
CA GLU A 283 -4.90 34.36 -6.61
C GLU A 283 -6.13 33.45 -6.62
N ASP A 284 -6.84 33.35 -7.75
CA ASP A 284 -8.01 32.47 -7.89
C ASP A 284 -7.69 31.01 -7.57
N THR A 285 -6.49 30.55 -7.95
CA THR A 285 -6.05 29.17 -7.71
C THR A 285 -5.64 28.99 -6.25
N THR A 286 -4.95 29.98 -5.68
CA THR A 286 -4.54 30.02 -4.27
C THR A 286 -5.76 30.00 -3.33
N HIS A 287 -6.80 30.78 -3.62
CA HIS A 287 -8.05 30.77 -2.88
C HIS A 287 -8.77 29.42 -2.97
N LYS A 288 -8.88 28.85 -4.17
CA LYS A 288 -9.47 27.51 -4.36
C LYS A 288 -8.69 26.44 -3.58
N LEU A 289 -7.37 26.50 -3.57
CA LEU A 289 -6.53 25.57 -2.82
C LEU A 289 -6.82 25.69 -1.31
N LYS A 290 -6.86 26.91 -0.77
CA LYS A 290 -7.21 27.17 0.63
C LYS A 290 -8.57 26.60 1.01
N ASP A 291 -9.57 26.78 0.15
CA ASP A 291 -10.92 26.24 0.37
C ASP A 291 -10.95 24.71 0.33
N ILE A 292 -10.20 24.09 -0.58
CA ILE A 292 -10.10 22.63 -0.69
C ILE A 292 -9.37 22.03 0.51
N GLU A 293 -8.27 22.64 0.96
CA GLU A 293 -7.56 22.21 2.18
C GLU A 293 -8.51 22.23 3.40
N ALA A 294 -9.28 23.29 3.56
CA ALA A 294 -10.28 23.38 4.61
C ALA A 294 -11.38 22.30 4.50
N GLN A 295 -11.81 21.98 3.27
CA GLN A 295 -12.79 20.91 3.03
C GLN A 295 -12.22 19.52 3.35
N ILE A 296 -10.95 19.24 2.98
CA ILE A 296 -10.27 17.98 3.29
C ILE A 296 -10.17 17.80 4.81
N LEU A 297 -9.80 18.84 5.56
CA LEU A 297 -9.73 18.78 7.02
C LEU A 297 -11.09 18.53 7.66
N ARG A 298 -12.15 19.19 7.19
CA ARG A 298 -13.52 18.90 7.64
C ARG A 298 -13.88 17.45 7.38
N LYS A 299 -13.58 16.93 6.19
CA LYS A 299 -13.80 15.52 5.85
C LYS A 299 -13.00 14.56 6.72
N ARG A 300 -11.77 14.91 7.12
CA ARG A 300 -10.97 14.10 8.06
C ARG A 300 -11.67 13.96 9.42
N ILE A 301 -12.27 15.04 9.93
CA ILE A 301 -13.03 15.02 11.19
C ILE A 301 -14.32 14.22 11.03
N GLU A 302 -15.08 14.45 9.96
CA GLU A 302 -16.32 13.73 9.65
C GLU A 302 -16.08 12.22 9.50
N LEU A 303 -14.99 11.81 8.83
CA LEU A 303 -14.64 10.40 8.66
C LEU A 303 -14.36 9.71 10.00
N ARG A 304 -13.66 10.36 10.93
CA ARG A 304 -13.40 9.81 12.28
C ARG A 304 -14.69 9.61 13.08
N GLN A 305 -15.63 10.55 12.96
CA GLN A 305 -16.94 10.43 13.60
C GLN A 305 -17.75 9.29 12.96
N PHE A 306 -17.78 9.24 11.63
CA PHE A 306 -18.48 8.21 10.88
C PHE A 306 -17.91 6.80 11.15
N GLU A 307 -16.59 6.65 11.30
CA GLU A 307 -15.97 5.38 11.67
C GLU A 307 -16.52 4.82 12.98
N THR A 308 -16.72 5.69 13.97
CA THR A 308 -17.24 5.31 15.28
C THR A 308 -18.69 4.79 15.17
N GLU A 309 -19.51 5.46 14.37
CA GLU A 309 -20.90 5.04 14.13
C GLU A 309 -20.97 3.74 13.33
N TYR A 310 -20.15 3.64 12.28
CA TYR A 310 -20.05 2.46 11.44
C TYR A 310 -19.68 1.21 12.25
N ARG A 311 -18.63 1.29 13.08
CA ARG A 311 -18.19 0.17 13.92
C ARG A 311 -19.27 -0.27 14.92
N LYS A 312 -20.04 0.67 15.49
CA LYS A 312 -21.19 0.35 16.36
C LYS A 312 -22.30 -0.38 15.61
N ALA A 313 -22.61 0.05 14.38
CA ALA A 313 -23.61 -0.60 13.56
C ALA A 313 -23.16 -2.01 13.14
N LEU A 314 -21.89 -2.17 12.77
CA LEU A 314 -21.30 -3.45 12.40
C LEU A 314 -21.38 -4.46 13.57
N ALA A 315 -21.04 -4.03 14.79
CA ALA A 315 -21.16 -4.88 15.97
C ALA A 315 -22.59 -5.38 16.19
N ARG A 316 -23.59 -4.49 16.09
CA ARG A 316 -25.02 -4.88 16.20
C ARG A 316 -25.46 -5.84 15.10
N PHE A 317 -24.97 -5.66 13.88
CA PHE A 317 -25.26 -6.57 12.77
C PHE A 317 -24.66 -7.96 13.00
N GLN A 318 -23.42 -8.01 13.51
CA GLN A 318 -22.76 -9.27 13.88
C GLN A 318 -23.52 -9.98 15.00
N GLU A 319 -23.94 -9.26 16.05
CA GLU A 319 -24.78 -9.82 17.12
C GLU A 319 -26.08 -10.43 16.58
N ALA A 320 -26.79 -9.72 15.69
CA ALA A 320 -28.02 -10.20 15.09
C ALA A 320 -27.80 -11.44 14.20
N THR A 321 -26.70 -11.48 13.45
CA THR A 321 -26.34 -12.60 12.57
C THR A 321 -25.91 -13.84 13.35
N ASN A 322 -25.20 -13.64 14.46
CA ASN A 322 -24.84 -14.70 15.39
C ASN A 322 -26.10 -15.30 16.02
N LYS A 323 -27.03 -14.46 16.49
CA LYS A 323 -28.32 -14.92 17.01
C LYS A 323 -29.11 -15.70 15.96
N TYR A 324 -29.23 -15.19 14.74
CA TYR A 324 -29.91 -15.91 13.65
C TYR A 324 -29.31 -17.31 13.42
N SER A 325 -27.98 -17.41 13.39
CA SER A 325 -27.29 -18.69 13.21
C SER A 325 -27.57 -19.68 14.34
N GLN A 326 -27.57 -19.20 15.59
CA GLN A 326 -27.90 -20.02 16.77
C GLN A 326 -29.34 -20.52 16.74
N GLU A 327 -30.30 -19.64 16.46
CA GLU A 327 -31.73 -19.99 16.38
C GLU A 327 -31.97 -21.01 15.25
N LYS A 328 -31.34 -20.80 14.09
CA LYS A 328 -31.41 -21.75 12.97
C LYS A 328 -30.90 -23.13 13.37
N GLN A 329 -29.73 -23.19 14.01
CA GLN A 329 -29.15 -24.46 14.46
C GLN A 329 -30.05 -25.16 15.49
N ALA A 330 -30.60 -24.42 16.45
CA ALA A 330 -31.51 -24.97 17.45
C ALA A 330 -32.77 -25.57 16.81
N VAL A 331 -33.35 -24.89 15.82
CA VAL A 331 -34.50 -25.41 15.06
C VAL A 331 -34.13 -26.68 14.29
N ASP A 332 -32.99 -26.69 13.61
CA ASP A 332 -32.52 -27.86 12.85
C ASP A 332 -32.29 -29.08 13.77
N GLU A 333 -31.74 -28.87 14.96
CA GLU A 333 -31.55 -29.91 15.99
C GLU A 333 -32.87 -30.47 16.50
N LEU A 334 -33.84 -29.60 16.81
CA LEU A 334 -35.19 -30.01 17.24
C LEU A 334 -35.92 -30.81 16.16
N LEU A 335 -35.82 -30.39 14.90
CA LEU A 335 -36.42 -31.11 13.78
C LEU A 335 -35.79 -32.50 13.62
N LYS A 336 -34.46 -32.60 13.74
CA LYS A 336 -33.74 -33.88 13.69
C LYS A 336 -34.13 -34.81 14.83
N GLU A 337 -34.25 -34.29 16.05
CA GLU A 337 -34.70 -35.07 17.21
C GLU A 337 -36.14 -35.58 16.99
N ARG A 338 -37.04 -34.71 16.54
CA ARG A 338 -38.42 -35.09 16.19
C ARG A 338 -38.45 -36.21 15.16
N ASP A 339 -37.70 -36.07 14.07
CA ASP A 339 -37.69 -37.06 12.99
C ASP A 339 -37.08 -38.41 13.46
N THR A 340 -36.10 -38.35 14.36
CA THR A 340 -35.56 -39.54 15.04
C THR A 340 -36.63 -40.25 15.86
N ILE A 341 -37.39 -39.50 16.67
CA ILE A 341 -38.51 -40.05 17.47
C ILE A 341 -39.57 -40.66 16.54
N HIS A 342 -39.98 -39.95 15.48
CA HIS A 342 -40.94 -40.46 14.50
C HIS A 342 -40.48 -41.78 13.87
N SER A 343 -39.20 -41.89 13.50
CA SER A 343 -38.64 -43.12 12.94
C SER A 343 -38.65 -44.29 13.92
N SER A 344 -38.56 -44.03 15.24
CA SER A 344 -38.61 -45.09 16.24
C SER A 344 -39.96 -45.82 16.29
N PHE A 345 -41.06 -45.15 15.93
CA PHE A 345 -42.39 -45.77 15.82
C PHE A 345 -42.58 -46.60 14.55
N THR A 346 -41.75 -46.39 13.52
CA THR A 346 -41.85 -47.12 12.25
C THR A 346 -40.89 -48.31 12.18
N VAL A 347 -39.89 -48.40 13.06
CA VAL A 347 -39.05 -49.59 13.21
C VAL A 347 -39.83 -50.67 13.97
N SER A 348 -40.31 -51.67 13.23
CA SER A 348 -40.91 -52.87 13.83
C SER A 348 -39.85 -53.65 14.60
N ARG A 349 -40.07 -53.84 15.91
CA ARG A 349 -39.23 -54.73 16.73
C ARG A 349 -39.43 -56.15 16.24
N SER A 350 -38.47 -56.72 15.51
CA SER A 350 -38.53 -58.12 15.09
C SER A 350 -38.51 -59.01 16.33
N VAL A 351 -39.68 -59.48 16.74
CA VAL A 351 -39.82 -60.48 17.80
C VAL A 351 -39.34 -61.80 17.21
N SER A 352 -38.15 -62.23 17.59
CA SER A 352 -37.67 -63.59 17.36
C SER A 352 -38.49 -64.56 18.22
N PHE A 353 -39.63 -65.00 17.69
CA PHE A 353 -40.35 -66.15 18.23
C PHE A 353 -39.56 -67.42 17.94
N HIS A 354 -39.14 -68.10 19.02
CA HIS A 354 -38.68 -69.47 18.96
C HIS A 354 -39.88 -70.38 18.74
N SER A 355 -39.99 -70.98 17.56
CA SER A 355 -40.69 -72.25 17.38
C SER A 355 -39.85 -73.13 16.46
N GLY A 356 -39.40 -74.24 17.03
CA GLY A 356 -38.52 -75.18 16.36
C GLY A 356 -39.23 -76.10 15.38
N SER A 357 -38.37 -76.77 14.59
CA SER A 357 -38.55 -77.99 13.81
C SER A 357 -39.21 -77.87 12.43
N GLY A 358 -38.47 -78.33 11.42
CA GLY A 358 -38.98 -78.62 10.08
C GLY A 358 -37.98 -78.35 8.96
N HIS A 359 -37.13 -79.34 8.69
CA HIS A 359 -36.16 -79.43 7.57
C HIS A 359 -36.69 -78.98 6.19
N PHE A 360 -35.80 -78.49 5.32
CA PHE A 360 -35.52 -78.92 3.91
C PHE A 360 -34.61 -77.83 3.28
N SER A 361 -33.28 -78.00 3.29
CA SER A 361 -32.40 -78.67 2.30
C SER A 361 -31.98 -77.79 1.10
N ASN A 362 -30.65 -77.63 0.98
CA ASN A 362 -29.83 -77.27 -0.20
C ASN A 362 -30.07 -75.89 -0.85
N GLY A 363 -29.06 -75.11 -1.23
CA GLY A 363 -27.64 -75.40 -1.44
C GLY A 363 -27.20 -74.82 -2.79
N SER A 364 -26.42 -73.73 -2.71
CA SER A 364 -25.32 -73.34 -3.62
C SER A 364 -25.53 -72.88 -5.09
N SER A 365 -24.54 -72.04 -5.45
CA SER A 365 -24.04 -71.59 -6.76
C SER A 365 -24.74 -70.36 -7.35
N SER A 366 -24.11 -69.20 -7.57
CA SER A 366 -22.81 -68.76 -8.14
C SER A 366 -22.79 -68.57 -9.67
N LYS A 367 -22.65 -67.29 -10.06
CA LYS A 367 -21.99 -66.70 -11.26
C LYS A 367 -22.65 -66.80 -12.66
N LEU A 368 -23.03 -65.59 -13.17
CA LEU A 368 -22.71 -64.88 -14.46
C LEU A 368 -22.78 -65.64 -15.82
N PRO A 369 -22.67 -64.97 -17.00
CA PRO A 369 -23.28 -63.72 -17.56
C PRO A 369 -23.82 -63.94 -19.02
N GLY A 370 -24.31 -62.90 -19.72
CA GLY A 370 -24.47 -62.96 -21.19
C GLY A 370 -25.42 -61.93 -21.86
N GLU A 371 -24.89 -61.25 -22.87
CA GLU A 371 -25.43 -60.26 -23.83
C GLU A 371 -26.52 -60.90 -24.76
N ASP A 372 -27.24 -60.29 -25.72
CA ASP A 372 -27.25 -59.02 -26.47
C ASP A 372 -28.57 -59.04 -27.31
N TYR A 373 -29.09 -57.91 -27.81
CA TYR A 373 -29.73 -57.82 -29.17
C TYR A 373 -30.16 -56.36 -29.49
N LYS A 374 -29.65 -55.88 -30.63
CA LYS A 374 -29.93 -54.61 -31.33
C LYS A 374 -31.25 -54.63 -32.13
N SER A 375 -31.84 -53.45 -32.35
CA SER A 375 -32.32 -53.02 -33.69
C SER A 375 -32.53 -51.48 -33.78
N GLU A 376 -32.36 -50.95 -34.99
CA GLU A 376 -32.12 -49.56 -35.39
C GLU A 376 -33.39 -48.78 -35.83
N SER A 377 -33.33 -47.44 -35.68
CA SER A 377 -33.81 -46.26 -36.48
C SER A 377 -34.82 -46.41 -37.66
N PRO A 378 -35.60 -45.36 -38.08
CA PRO A 378 -35.13 -44.01 -38.54
C PRO A 378 -36.03 -42.78 -38.20
N GLY A 379 -35.51 -41.53 -38.18
CA GLY A 379 -35.67 -40.48 -39.23
C GLY A 379 -37.00 -39.70 -39.07
N GLU A 380 -37.17 -38.38 -39.11
CA GLU A 380 -36.46 -37.23 -39.70
C GLU A 380 -36.92 -35.90 -39.04
N GLU A 381 -36.08 -34.88 -39.21
CA GLU A 381 -36.25 -33.42 -39.29
C GLU A 381 -37.47 -32.65 -38.73
N GLY A 382 -37.15 -31.55 -38.03
CA GLY A 382 -38.07 -30.45 -37.74
C GLY A 382 -37.39 -29.28 -37.03
N SER A 383 -36.92 -28.29 -37.81
CA SER A 383 -36.43 -26.99 -37.33
C SER A 383 -37.59 -26.09 -36.90
N SER A 384 -37.54 -25.48 -35.71
CA SER A 384 -38.04 -24.11 -35.53
C SER A 384 -37.48 -23.43 -34.27
N ASP A 385 -37.08 -22.19 -34.52
CA ASP A 385 -36.60 -21.19 -33.59
C ASP A 385 -37.76 -20.59 -32.77
N SER A 386 -37.46 -20.07 -31.58
CA SER A 386 -38.20 -19.04 -30.80
C SER A 386 -38.73 -19.42 -29.39
N LYS A 387 -38.27 -18.59 -28.44
CA LYS A 387 -39.04 -17.87 -27.40
C LYS A 387 -39.22 -18.48 -25.99
N ASP A 388 -38.45 -17.87 -25.06
CA ASP A 388 -38.94 -16.83 -24.12
C ASP A 388 -39.13 -17.18 -22.61
N LYS A 389 -38.80 -16.16 -21.81
CA LYS A 389 -39.11 -15.86 -20.39
C LYS A 389 -38.24 -16.53 -19.31
N SER A 390 -37.36 -15.81 -18.60
CA SER A 390 -37.54 -14.63 -17.72
C SER A 390 -38.54 -14.80 -16.57
N ALA A 391 -38.02 -14.96 -15.35
CA ALA A 391 -38.44 -14.24 -14.12
C ALA A 391 -37.40 -14.52 -13.01
N LYS A 392 -36.41 -13.64 -12.74
CA LYS A 392 -36.45 -12.47 -11.82
C LYS A 392 -37.22 -12.69 -10.51
N LYS A 393 -36.53 -12.44 -9.39
CA LYS A 393 -36.95 -11.45 -8.39
C LYS A 393 -35.75 -10.90 -7.59
N LYS A 394 -35.30 -9.71 -8.04
CA LYS A 394 -34.72 -8.64 -7.20
C LYS A 394 -35.86 -7.95 -6.47
N TRP A 395 -35.64 -7.51 -5.23
CA TRP A 395 -36.32 -6.43 -4.49
C TRP A 395 -35.37 -6.03 -3.35
N PHE A 396 -35.07 -4.77 -3.02
CA PHE A 396 -35.76 -3.50 -3.24
C PHE A 396 -34.78 -2.34 -3.51
N GLY A 397 -35.20 -1.44 -4.40
CA GLY A 397 -34.70 -0.07 -4.54
C GLY A 397 -35.76 0.71 -5.33
N GLY A 398 -36.37 1.72 -4.71
CA GLY A 398 -37.46 2.50 -5.32
C GLY A 398 -37.56 3.89 -4.70
N LEU A 399 -37.10 4.87 -5.47
CA LEU A 399 -37.06 6.31 -5.24
C LEU A 399 -38.46 6.92 -5.44
N MET A 400 -38.92 7.79 -4.54
CA MET A 400 -40.02 8.73 -4.84
C MET A 400 -39.42 10.09 -5.21
N LYS A 401 -39.49 10.43 -6.51
CA LYS A 401 -39.35 11.80 -7.03
C LYS A 401 -40.72 12.16 -7.61
N GLY A 402 -41.43 13.07 -6.94
CA GLY A 402 -42.66 13.69 -7.45
C GLY A 402 -42.32 15.02 -8.10
N SER A 403 -42.87 15.26 -9.29
CA SER A 403 -42.95 16.58 -9.91
C SER A 403 -44.26 16.61 -10.67
N ASP A 404 -45.22 17.44 -10.24
CA ASP A 404 -45.80 18.46 -11.14
C ASP A 404 -46.70 19.49 -10.43
N LYS A 405 -46.85 20.62 -11.13
CA LYS A 405 -47.32 21.97 -10.74
C LYS A 405 -48.85 22.20 -10.63
N ARG A 406 -49.17 23.41 -10.11
CA ARG A 406 -50.39 24.27 -10.19
C ARG A 406 -51.27 24.23 -8.93
N CYS A 407 -51.80 25.33 -8.39
CA CYS A 407 -52.10 26.68 -8.91
C CYS A 407 -51.43 27.82 -8.14
#